data_AF-A0A973SRF9-F1
#
_entry.id   AF-A0A973SRF9-F1
#
_cell.length_a   1.000
_cell.length_b   1.000
_cell.length_c   1.000
_cell.angle_alpha   90.00
_cell.angle_beta   90.00
_cell.angle_gamma   90.00
#
_symmetry.space_group_name_H-M   'P 1'
#
loop_
_entity.id
_entity.type
_entity.pdbx_description
1 polymer ?
#
loop_
_entity_poly.entity_id
_entity_poly.type
_entity_poly.pdbx_seq_one_letter_code
_entity_poly.pdbx_strand_id
1 'polypeptide(L)'
;SNVSNFHTTPDEIGYDRQVLAALGGAAGLGAVIDTSRNGNGAPADGEWCDPAGRRIGRAPTLSTGEARIDAYLWVKLPGESDGCNGAPGTFSPSYAYDLASS
;
A
#
# COMPACT_ATOMS: atom_id res chain seq x y z
N SER A 1 2.82 6.88 -2.68
CA SER A 1 1.68 7.01 -1.76
C SER A 1 1.45 5.68 -1.04
N ASN A 2 0.45 5.61 -0.17
CA ASN A 2 0.03 4.42 0.60
C ASN A 2 1.07 3.70 1.49
N VAL A 3 2.28 4.24 1.70
CA VAL A 3 3.36 3.51 2.40
C VAL A 3 2.90 3.02 3.78
N SER A 4 3.01 1.71 4.01
CA SER A 4 2.54 1.03 5.22
C SER A 4 1.03 1.11 5.49
N ASN A 5 0.21 1.54 4.53
CA ASN A 5 -1.25 1.66 4.67
C ASN A 5 -1.97 0.64 3.76
N PHE A 6 -3.30 0.75 3.67
CA PHE A 6 -4.19 -0.28 3.16
C PHE A 6 -5.18 0.26 2.11
N HIS A 7 -5.11 1.54 1.74
CA HIS A 7 -6.04 2.12 0.75
C HIS A 7 -5.95 1.39 -0.59
N THR A 8 -7.10 1.26 -1.26
CA THR A 8 -7.16 0.48 -2.50
C THR A 8 -6.31 1.15 -3.59
N THR A 9 -5.74 0.35 -4.48
CA THR A 9 -4.92 0.89 -5.58
C THR A 9 -5.68 1.92 -6.43
N PRO A 10 -6.97 1.73 -6.80
CA PRO A 10 -7.73 2.76 -7.51
C PRO A 10 -7.84 4.10 -6.76
N ASP A 11 -8.05 4.08 -5.44
CA ASP A 11 -8.13 5.30 -4.64
C ASP A 11 -6.79 6.04 -4.63
N GLU A 12 -5.69 5.30 -4.45
CA GLU A 12 -4.34 5.88 -4.43
C GLU A 12 -3.92 6.41 -5.81
N ILE A 13 -4.32 5.78 -6.91
CA ILE A 13 -4.15 6.33 -8.27
C ILE A 13 -4.88 7.69 -8.38
N GLY A 14 -6.10 7.77 -7.87
CA GLY A 14 -6.89 8.99 -7.84
C GLY A 14 -6.20 10.10 -7.04
N TYR A 15 -5.72 9.77 -5.85
CA TYR A 15 -4.97 10.67 -4.98
C TYR A 15 -3.69 11.17 -5.63
N ASP A 16 -2.86 10.27 -6.16
CA ASP A 16 -1.59 10.64 -6.78
C ASP A 16 -1.78 11.53 -8.02
N ARG A 17 -2.84 11.30 -8.80
CA ARG A 17 -3.20 12.19 -9.91
C ARG A 17 -3.53 13.61 -9.44
N GLN A 18 -4.28 13.73 -8.36
CA GLN A 18 -4.62 15.03 -7.77
C GLN A 18 -3.37 15.75 -7.25
N VAL A 19 -2.49 15.03 -6.55
CA VAL A 19 -1.21 15.56 -6.04
C VAL A 19 -0.31 16.01 -7.19
N LEU A 20 -0.11 15.17 -8.21
CA LEU A 20 0.73 15.51 -9.36
C LEU A 20 0.16 16.72 -10.13
N ALA A 21 -1.18 16.85 -10.22
CA ALA A 21 -1.81 18.02 -10.82
C ALA A 21 -1.60 19.29 -9.98
N ALA A 22 -1.74 19.21 -8.66
CA ALA A 22 -1.50 20.34 -7.74
C ALA A 22 -0.03 20.81 -7.75
N LEU A 23 0.91 19.90 -8.01
CA LEU A 23 2.33 20.20 -8.22
C LEU A 23 2.64 20.77 -9.62
N GLY A 24 1.62 21.16 -10.39
CA GLY A 24 1.75 21.77 -11.72
C GLY A 24 1.96 20.77 -12.84
N GLY A 25 1.81 19.46 -12.59
CA GLY A 25 1.90 18.42 -13.62
C GLY A 25 3.28 18.30 -14.26
N ALA A 26 4.35 18.66 -13.52
CA ALA A 26 5.71 18.63 -14.02
C ALA A 26 6.06 17.26 -14.63
N ALA A 27 6.52 17.25 -15.88
CA ALA A 27 6.69 16.03 -16.68
C ALA A 27 7.71 15.03 -16.10
N GLY A 28 8.59 15.46 -15.19
CA GLY A 28 9.56 14.61 -14.51
C GLY A 28 9.06 13.99 -13.20
N LEU A 29 7.83 14.27 -12.77
CA LEU A 29 7.25 13.69 -11.56
C LEU A 29 6.27 12.57 -11.91
N GLY A 30 6.42 11.45 -11.22
CA GLY A 30 5.47 10.34 -11.16
C GLY A 30 5.30 9.86 -9.73
N ALA A 31 4.46 8.84 -9.55
CA ALA A 31 4.19 8.27 -8.24
C ALA A 31 4.46 6.76 -8.23
N VAL A 32 4.89 6.27 -7.08
CA VAL A 32 4.88 4.83 -6.77
C VAL A 32 3.87 4.59 -5.66
N ILE A 33 3.12 3.48 -5.74
CA ILE A 33 2.09 3.14 -4.77
C ILE A 33 2.53 1.91 -4.00
N ASP A 34 2.51 1.99 -2.66
CA ASP A 34 2.67 0.81 -1.83
C ASP A 34 1.42 -0.08 -1.95
N THR A 35 1.64 -1.30 -2.41
CA THR A 35 0.64 -2.34 -2.64
C THR A 35 0.91 -3.58 -1.78
N SER A 36 1.74 -3.43 -0.75
CA SER A 36 2.13 -4.51 0.16
C SER A 36 0.94 -5.21 0.80
N ARG A 37 -0.01 -4.45 1.35
CA ARG A 37 -1.09 -4.99 2.21
C ARG A 37 -2.49 -4.52 1.84
N ASN A 38 -2.67 -3.92 0.67
CA ASN A 38 -3.93 -3.27 0.29
C ASN A 38 -4.92 -4.15 -0.50
N GLY A 39 -4.70 -5.47 -0.56
CA GLY A 39 -5.52 -6.40 -1.36
C GLY A 39 -6.98 -6.52 -0.91
N ASN A 40 -7.31 -6.06 0.30
CA ASN A 40 -8.68 -6.01 0.82
C ASN A 40 -9.10 -4.59 1.27
N GLY A 41 -8.39 -3.56 0.77
CA GLY A 41 -8.65 -2.17 1.13
C GLY A 41 -8.41 -1.82 2.60
N ALA A 42 -8.66 -0.56 2.95
CA ALA A 42 -8.51 -0.06 4.30
C ALA A 42 -9.74 -0.41 5.17
N PRO A 43 -9.59 -0.56 6.48
CA PRO A 43 -10.72 -0.64 7.41
C PRO A 43 -11.60 0.63 7.32
N ALA A 44 -12.91 0.46 7.46
CA ALA A 44 -13.86 1.58 7.33
C ALA A 44 -13.74 2.62 8.46
N ASP A 45 -13.22 2.21 9.62
CA ASP A 45 -12.95 3.06 10.78
C ASP A 45 -11.56 3.73 10.71
N GLY A 46 -10.77 3.45 9.67
CA GLY A 46 -9.45 4.03 9.49
C GLY A 46 -8.37 3.43 10.37
N GLU A 47 -8.58 2.24 10.94
CA GLU A 47 -7.53 1.53 11.68
C GLU A 47 -6.31 1.29 10.79
N TRP A 48 -5.15 1.77 11.24
CA TRP A 48 -3.89 1.68 10.49
C TRP A 48 -2.89 0.72 11.13
N CYS A 49 -3.05 0.37 12.40
CA CYS A 49 -2.04 -0.35 13.16
C CYS A 49 -2.39 -1.85 13.22
N ASP A 50 -1.77 -2.63 12.33
CA ASP A 50 -1.99 -4.08 12.21
C ASP A 50 -3.47 -4.55 12.12
N PRO A 51 -4.34 -3.88 11.33
CA PRO A 51 -5.75 -4.25 11.25
C PRO A 51 -5.95 -5.67 10.73
N ALA A 52 -6.95 -6.35 11.27
CA ALA A 52 -7.31 -7.71 10.86
C ALA A 52 -7.99 -7.75 9.48
N GLY A 53 -7.95 -8.93 8.85
CA GLY A 53 -8.65 -9.21 7.59
C GLY A 53 -8.11 -8.44 6.38
N ARG A 54 -6.88 -7.91 6.45
CA ARG A 54 -6.20 -7.34 5.28
C ARG A 54 -5.61 -8.47 4.42
N ARG A 55 -5.20 -8.14 3.19
CA ARG A 55 -4.62 -9.09 2.24
C ARG A 55 -3.40 -8.48 1.56
N ILE A 56 -2.43 -9.30 1.19
CA ILE A 56 -1.37 -8.84 0.31
C ILE A 56 -1.99 -8.25 -0.97
N GLY A 57 -1.46 -7.11 -1.41
CA GLY A 57 -1.93 -6.48 -2.65
C GLY A 57 -1.20 -7.01 -3.87
N ARG A 58 -1.28 -6.25 -4.96
CA ARG A 58 -0.61 -6.58 -6.22
C ARG A 58 0.89 -6.74 -6.01
N ALA A 59 1.50 -7.78 -6.58
CA ALA A 59 2.95 -7.97 -6.51
C ALA A 59 3.70 -6.80 -7.18
N PRO A 60 4.94 -6.47 -6.74
CA PRO A 60 5.69 -5.35 -7.28
C PRO A 60 5.88 -5.43 -8.79
N THR A 61 5.64 -4.31 -9.49
CA THR A 61 5.78 -4.24 -10.95
C THR A 61 5.91 -2.80 -11.44
N LEU A 62 6.63 -2.62 -12.55
CA LEU A 62 6.69 -1.37 -13.31
C LEU A 62 5.59 -1.29 -14.38
N SER A 63 4.91 -2.41 -14.68
CA SER A 63 3.86 -2.49 -15.69
C SER A 63 2.52 -2.11 -15.08
N THR A 64 2.37 -0.85 -14.69
CA THR A 64 1.17 -0.37 -13.97
C THR A 64 -0.04 -0.24 -14.89
N GLY A 65 0.19 0.12 -16.16
CA GLY A 65 -0.86 0.48 -17.13
C GLY A 65 -1.43 1.89 -16.93
N GLU A 66 -0.87 2.66 -15.98
CA GLU A 66 -1.43 3.92 -15.53
C GLU A 66 -0.45 5.07 -15.79
N ALA A 67 -0.90 6.10 -16.51
CA ALA A 67 -0.08 7.26 -16.79
C ALA A 67 0.38 7.94 -15.48
N ARG A 68 1.71 8.14 -15.36
CA ARG A 68 2.40 8.75 -14.22
C ARG A 68 2.32 7.98 -12.89
N ILE A 69 1.91 6.72 -12.93
CA ILE A 69 2.11 5.79 -11.83
C ILE A 69 3.24 4.85 -12.27
N ASP A 70 4.44 5.11 -11.77
CA ASP A 70 5.68 4.53 -12.26
C ASP A 70 5.86 3.09 -11.78
N ALA A 71 5.34 2.76 -10.59
CA ALA A 71 5.41 1.41 -10.05
C ALA A 71 4.34 1.12 -9.00
N TYR A 72 3.96 -0.16 -8.92
CA TYR A 72 3.44 -0.75 -7.70
C TYR A 72 4.61 -1.40 -6.98
N LEU A 73 4.81 -1.06 -5.71
CA LEU A 73 5.90 -1.59 -4.89
C LEU A 73 5.34 -2.18 -3.61
N TRP A 74 6.07 -3.11 -3.00
CA TRP A 74 5.89 -3.44 -1.59
C TRP A 74 6.93 -2.65 -0.83
N VAL A 75 6.54 -1.47 -0.37
CA VAL A 75 7.46 -0.58 0.37
C VAL A 75 7.53 -1.07 1.82
N LYS A 76 6.37 -1.27 2.45
CA LYS A 76 6.27 -2.07 3.67
C LYS A 76 6.38 -3.56 3.36
N LEU A 77 7.04 -4.31 4.22
CA LEU A 77 7.13 -5.76 4.11
C LEU A 77 5.89 -6.42 4.77
N PRO A 78 5.08 -7.18 4.01
CA PRO A 78 3.96 -7.93 4.59
C PRO A 78 4.42 -8.89 5.70
N GLY A 79 3.76 -8.83 6.85
CA GLY A 79 4.10 -9.63 8.03
C GLY A 79 4.93 -8.91 9.08
N GLU A 80 5.50 -7.75 8.78
CA GLU A 80 6.11 -6.90 9.81
C GLU A 80 5.05 -6.05 10.53
N SER A 81 5.08 -6.07 11.86
CA SER A 81 4.20 -5.28 12.72
C SER A 81 4.32 -3.77 12.45
N ASP A 82 3.20 -3.06 12.58
CA ASP A 82 3.10 -1.60 12.65
C ASP A 82 3.29 -1.08 14.08
N GLY A 83 3.05 -1.93 15.08
CA GLY A 83 3.28 -1.62 16.50
C GLY A 83 2.25 -2.18 17.47
N CYS A 84 1.14 -2.72 16.99
CA CYS A 84 0.01 -3.15 17.82
C CYS A 84 0.02 -4.65 18.10
N ASN A 85 0.47 -5.46 17.14
CA ASN A 85 0.63 -6.90 17.31
C ASN A 85 2.07 -7.32 17.68
N GLY A 86 2.98 -6.36 17.85
CA GLY A 86 4.38 -6.54 18.21
C GLY A 86 5.18 -5.26 18.01
N ALA A 87 6.47 -5.25 18.36
CA ALA A 87 7.31 -4.07 18.14
C ALA A 87 7.38 -3.71 16.63
N PRO A 88 7.30 -2.42 16.25
CA PRO A 88 7.31 -2.01 14.85
C PRO A 88 8.49 -2.60 14.07
N GLY A 89 8.21 -3.16 12.89
CA GLY A 89 9.22 -3.80 12.03
C GLY A 89 9.57 -5.25 12.42
N THR A 90 9.01 -5.78 13.51
CA THR A 90 9.23 -7.19 13.87
C THR A 90 8.37 -8.08 12.98
N PHE A 91 9.01 -9.08 12.34
CA PHE A 91 8.31 -10.07 11.53
C PHE A 91 7.49 -11.02 12.40
N SER A 92 6.21 -11.17 12.04
CA SER A 92 5.27 -12.14 12.62
C SER A 92 4.86 -13.15 11.55
N PRO A 93 5.25 -14.44 11.68
CA PRO A 93 4.87 -15.47 10.72
C PRO A 93 3.35 -15.67 10.58
N SER A 94 2.60 -15.52 11.69
CA SER A 94 1.14 -15.64 11.66
C SER A 94 0.50 -14.49 10.90
N TYR A 95 0.95 -13.25 11.14
CA TYR A 95 0.43 -12.10 10.42
C TYR A 95 0.76 -12.17 8.91
N ALA A 96 1.98 -12.59 8.57
CA ALA A 96 2.36 -12.83 7.18
C ALA A 96 1.46 -13.88 6.52
N TYR A 97 1.18 -14.98 7.23
CA TYR A 97 0.29 -16.04 6.75
C TYR A 97 -1.14 -15.54 6.56
N ASP A 98 -1.68 -14.77 7.50
CA ASP A 98 -3.04 -14.22 7.43
C ASP A 98 -3.20 -13.29 6.22
N LEU A 99 -2.21 -12.42 5.96
CA LEU A 99 -2.20 -11.54 4.78
C LEU A 99 -2.17 -12.33 3.46
N ALA A 100 -1.51 -13.48 3.41
CA ALA A 100 -1.31 -14.26 2.18
C ALA A 100 -2.41 -15.30 1.90
N SER A 101 -3.04 -15.83 2.95
CA SER A 101 -4.00 -16.95 2.86
C SER A 101 -5.46 -16.50 2.74
N SER A 102 -5.74 -15.23 3.01
CA SER A 102 -7.09 -14.67 3.04
C SER A 102 -7.64 -14.43 1.65
#